data_AF-A0A834YY33-F1
#
_entry.id   AF-A0A834YY33-F1
#
_cell.length_a   1.000
_cell.length_b   1.000
_cell.length_c   1.000
_cell.angle_alpha   90.00
_cell.angle_beta   90.00
_cell.angle_gamma   90.00
#
_symmetry.space_group_name_H-M   'P 1'
#
loop_
_entity.id
_entity.type
_entity.pdbx_description
1 polymer ?
#
loop_
_entity_poly.entity_id
_entity_poly.type
_entity_poly.pdbx_seq_one_letter_code
_entity_poly.pdbx_strand_id
1 'polypeptide(L)'
;MTNQEAAEIVNNYPRAGIARRLLKTALNEAARKREMRYDDLKKVSKGIRRFFHDDITVVVIFIDHELLGKNIAVPELSVRGFIEAVGPSNFSILEGTDLT
;
A
#
# COMPACT_ATOMS: atom_id res chain seq x y z
N MET A 1 5.95 12.18 0.24
CA MET A 1 5.46 11.37 1.38
C MET A 1 6.53 11.36 2.44
N THR A 2 6.32 12.15 3.48
CA THR A 2 7.14 12.15 4.69
C THR A 2 6.63 11.09 5.67
N ASN A 3 7.42 10.77 6.70
CA ASN A 3 6.98 9.85 7.76
C ASN A 3 5.75 10.41 8.49
N GLN A 4 5.71 11.72 8.72
CA GLN A 4 4.60 12.40 9.40
C GLN A 4 3.31 12.30 8.59
N GLU A 5 3.36 12.56 7.28
CA GLU A 5 2.20 12.41 6.39
C GLU A 5 1.67 10.97 6.41
N ALA A 6 2.56 9.97 6.43
CA ALA A 6 2.17 8.57 6.52
C ALA A 6 1.46 8.25 7.85
N ALA A 7 1.97 8.75 8.98
CA ALA A 7 1.36 8.59 10.28
C ALA A 7 -0.03 9.25 10.36
N GLU A 8 -0.16 10.47 9.81
CA GLU A 8 -1.43 11.19 9.74
C GLU A 8 -2.46 10.47 8.87
N ILE A 9 -2.04 9.90 7.74
CA ILE A 9 -2.91 9.07 6.91
C ILE A 9 -3.43 7.87 7.71
N VAL A 10 -2.57 7.17 8.45
CA VAL A 10 -2.98 6.01 9.27
C VAL A 10 -3.92 6.42 10.40
N ASN A 11 -3.68 7.57 11.03
CA ASN A 11 -4.47 8.05 12.16
C ASN A 11 -5.86 8.56 11.75
N ASN A 12 -5.96 9.24 10.60
CA ASN A 12 -7.14 10.02 10.24
C ASN A 12 -8.13 9.28 9.30
N TYR A 13 -7.77 8.10 8.80
CA TYR A 13 -8.61 7.33 7.87
C TYR A 13 -8.96 5.94 8.41
N PRO A 14 -10.05 5.31 7.90
CA PRO A 14 -10.41 3.95 8.30
C PRO A 14 -9.30 2.93 8.06
N ARG A 15 -9.19 1.94 8.96
CA ARG A 15 -8.23 0.82 8.82
C ARG A 15 -8.43 0.04 7.51
N ALA A 16 -9.70 -0.13 7.10
CA ALA A 16 -10.03 -0.79 5.85
C ALA A 16 -9.47 -0.01 4.65
N GLY A 17 -8.57 -0.65 3.90
CA GLY A 17 -7.94 -0.04 2.72
C GLY A 17 -6.81 0.96 3.03
N ILE A 18 -6.32 1.02 4.27
CA ILE A 18 -5.30 2.02 4.66
C ILE A 18 -3.97 1.83 3.91
N ALA A 19 -3.52 0.58 3.75
CA ALA A 19 -2.31 0.28 2.99
C ALA A 19 -2.45 0.70 1.51
N ARG A 20 -3.64 0.55 0.91
CA ARG A 20 -3.94 1.01 -0.45
C ARG A 20 -3.87 2.54 -0.54
N ARG A 21 -4.32 3.27 0.48
CA ARG A 21 -4.24 4.73 0.54
C ARG A 21 -2.78 5.20 0.58
N LEU A 22 -1.97 4.61 1.44
CA LEU A 22 -0.53 4.88 1.53
C LEU A 22 0.23 4.49 0.25
N LEU A 23 -0.18 3.42 -0.43
CA LEU A 23 0.41 3.04 -1.72
C LEU A 23 0.10 4.09 -2.80
N LYS A 24 -1.16 4.56 -2.89
CA LYS A 24 -1.56 5.63 -3.82
C LYS A 24 -0.83 6.94 -3.51
N THR A 25 -0.88 7.36 -2.25
CA THR A 25 0.19 8.03 -1.48
C THR A 25 1.55 8.19 -2.18
N ALA A 26 2.35 7.14 -1.98
CA ALA A 26 3.71 7.01 -2.45
C ALA A 26 3.82 7.04 -3.99
N LEU A 27 2.90 6.41 -4.71
CA LEU A 27 2.92 6.40 -6.18
C LEU A 27 2.65 7.77 -6.80
N ASN A 28 1.73 8.55 -6.23
CA ASN A 28 1.51 9.95 -6.64
C ASN A 28 2.78 10.78 -6.45
N GLU A 29 3.47 10.59 -5.33
CA GLU A 29 4.71 11.30 -5.02
C GLU A 29 5.87 10.88 -5.94
N ALA A 30 5.97 9.59 -6.27
CA ALA A 30 6.93 9.09 -7.24
C ALA A 30 6.66 9.65 -8.65
N ALA A 31 5.40 9.73 -9.06
CA ALA A 31 4.99 10.32 -10.32
C ALA A 31 5.32 11.83 -10.36
N ARG A 32 4.98 12.57 -9.31
CA ARG A 32 5.23 14.01 -9.18
C ARG A 32 6.72 14.36 -9.29
N LYS A 33 7.61 13.56 -8.69
CA LYS A 33 9.08 13.76 -8.78
C LYS A 33 9.64 13.62 -10.19
N ARG A 34 8.87 13.04 -11.11
CA ARG A 34 9.21 12.87 -12.53
C ARG A 34 8.25 13.63 -13.44
N GLU A 35 7.54 14.63 -12.89
CA GLU A 35 6.59 15.48 -13.61
C GLU A 35 5.51 14.68 -14.36
N MET A 36 5.09 13.55 -13.78
CA MET A 36 4.12 12.63 -14.34
C MET A 36 2.88 12.55 -13.46
N ARG A 37 1.73 12.23 -14.06
CA ARG A 37 0.50 11.91 -13.32
C ARG A 37 0.48 10.44 -12.92
N TYR A 38 -0.18 10.13 -11.82
CA TYR A 38 -0.32 8.75 -11.35
C TYR A 38 -0.90 7.78 -12.39
N ASP A 39 -1.90 8.20 -13.16
CA ASP A 39 -2.49 7.34 -14.20
C ASP A 39 -1.56 7.13 -15.39
N ASP A 40 -0.65 8.07 -15.65
CA ASP A 40 0.39 7.91 -16.67
C ASP A 40 1.49 6.97 -16.15
N LEU A 41 1.87 7.09 -14.87
CA LEU A 41 2.84 6.20 -14.21
C LEU A 41 2.39 4.73 -14.22
N LYS A 42 1.08 4.47 -14.06
CA LYS A 42 0.53 3.11 -14.16
C LYS A 42 0.69 2.47 -15.53
N LYS A 43 0.72 3.27 -16.59
CA LYS A 43 0.82 2.81 -17.98
C LYS A 43 2.27 2.58 -18.40
N VAL A 44 3.24 2.98 -17.57
CA VAL A 44 4.67 2.78 -17.84
C VAL A 44 4.99 1.27 -17.87
N SER A 45 5.67 0.85 -18.94
CA SER A 45 6.04 -0.54 -19.15
C SER A 45 7.03 -1.06 -18.09
N LYS A 46 6.98 -2.38 -17.86
CA LYS A 46 7.97 -3.09 -17.04
C LYS A 46 9.37 -2.83 -17.61
N GLY A 47 10.29 -2.33 -16.78
CA GLY A 47 11.63 -1.89 -17.18
C GLY A 47 11.81 -0.38 -16.99
N ILE A 48 10.95 0.43 -17.62
CA ILE A 48 11.01 1.89 -17.50
C ILE A 48 10.47 2.35 -16.14
N ARG A 49 9.54 1.60 -15.53
CA ARG A 49 8.98 1.89 -14.20
C ARG A 49 10.05 2.16 -13.12
N ARG A 50 11.20 1.47 -13.21
CA ARG A 50 12.35 1.58 -12.27
C ARG A 50 12.98 2.96 -12.23
N PHE A 51 12.83 3.78 -13.28
CA PHE A 51 13.25 5.19 -13.24
C PHE A 51 12.39 6.06 -12.32
N PHE A 52 11.16 5.63 -12.03
CA PHE A 52 10.21 6.30 -11.16
C PHE A 52 10.25 5.72 -9.74
N HIS A 53 10.21 4.39 -9.65
CA HIS A 53 10.34 3.60 -8.42
C HIS A 53 10.76 2.18 -8.77
N ASP A 54 11.57 1.54 -7.93
CA ASP A 54 11.96 0.14 -8.13
C ASP A 54 10.78 -0.79 -7.80
N ASP A 55 10.45 -0.88 -6.50
CA ASP A 55 9.26 -1.52 -5.96
C ASP A 55 8.76 -0.76 -4.72
N ILE A 56 7.44 -0.71 -4.51
CA ILE A 56 6.83 -0.11 -3.33
C ILE A 56 5.92 -1.15 -2.68
N THR A 57 6.25 -1.54 -1.45
CA THR A 57 5.44 -2.43 -0.62
C THR A 57 5.00 -1.66 0.62
N VAL A 58 3.73 -1.76 0.97
CA VAL A 58 3.18 -1.11 2.17
C VAL A 58 2.55 -2.17 3.07
N VAL A 59 3.03 -2.22 4.31
CA VAL A 59 2.46 -3.04 5.39
C VAL A 59 2.05 -2.10 6.52
N VAL A 60 0.83 -2.28 7.04
CA VAL A 60 0.32 -1.51 8.19
C VAL A 60 -0.09 -2.50 9.27
N ILE A 61 0.54 -2.39 10.44
CA ILE A 61 0.32 -3.26 11.59
C ILE A 61 -0.34 -2.42 12.68
N PHE A 62 -1.53 -2.83 13.12
CA PHE A 62 -2.20 -2.22 14.27
C PHE A 62 -1.95 -3.10 15.49
N ILE A 63 -1.22 -2.56 16.47
CA ILE A 63 -0.97 -3.24 17.75
C ILE A 63 -1.94 -2.66 18.76
N ASP A 64 -2.85 -3.50 19.24
CA ASP A 64 -3.76 -3.14 20.32
C ASP A 64 -3.03 -3.29 21.67
N HIS A 65 -2.68 -2.15 22.27
CA HIS A 65 -1.91 -2.12 23.50
C HIS A 65 -2.74 -2.50 24.73
N GLU A 66 -4.07 -2.44 24.66
CA GLU A 66 -4.94 -2.86 25.76
C GLU A 66 -4.98 -4.39 25.93
N LEU A 67 -4.59 -5.13 24.88
CA LEU A 67 -4.48 -6.58 24.91
C LEU A 67 -3.13 -7.06 25.46
N LEU A 68 -2.10 -6.21 25.49
CA LEU A 68 -0.76 -6.57 26.00
C LEU A 68 -0.74 -6.82 27.52
N GLY A 69 -1.67 -6.22 28.27
CA GLY A 69 -1.79 -6.39 29.73
C GLY A 69 -2.72 -7.54 30.16
N LYS A 70 -3.46 -8.14 29.23
CA LYS A 70 -4.31 -9.29 29.48
C LYS A 70 -3.53 -10.53 29.02
N ASN A 71 -3.45 -11.57 29.85
CA ASN A 71 -2.90 -12.89 29.46
C ASN A 71 -3.83 -13.56 28.44
N ILE A 72 -3.97 -12.96 27.27
CA ILE A 72 -4.73 -13.50 26.15
C ILE A 72 -3.76 -14.43 25.44
N ALA A 73 -4.13 -15.71 25.33
CA ALA A 73 -3.42 -16.67 24.50
C ALA A 73 -3.61 -16.24 23.03
N VAL A 74 -2.74 -15.34 22.56
CA VAL A 74 -2.68 -14.96 21.15
C VAL A 74 -1.94 -16.10 20.43
N PRO A 75 -2.50 -16.70 19.38
CA PRO A 75 -1.77 -17.67 18.58
C PRO A 75 -0.48 -17.03 18.08
N GLU A 76 0.65 -17.72 18.25
CA GLU A 76 1.93 -17.27 17.68
C GLU A 76 1.77 -17.20 16.15
N LEU A 77 1.76 -15.99 15.60
CA LEU A 77 1.54 -15.76 14.18
C LEU A 77 2.88 -15.48 13.50
N SER A 78 3.48 -16.51 12.91
CA SER A 78 4.63 -16.34 12.03
C SER A 78 4.18 -16.12 10.60
N VAL A 79 4.46 -14.94 10.05
CA VAL A 79 4.13 -14.59 8.66
C VAL A 79 5.42 -14.60 7.85
N ARG A 80 5.60 -15.62 7.01
CA ARG A 80 6.71 -15.67 6.04
C ARG A 80 6.27 -14.94 4.77
N GLY A 81 7.05 -13.95 4.34
CA GLY A 81 6.84 -13.30 3.04
C GLY A 81 6.90 -14.34 1.91
N PHE A 82 5.87 -14.38 1.07
CA PHE A 82 5.76 -15.32 -0.05
C PHE A 82 6.25 -14.66 -1.34
N ILE A 83 7.05 -15.37 -2.13
CA ILE A 83 7.45 -15.00 -3.50
C ILE A 83 6.85 -16.07 -4.41
N GLU A 84 5.66 -15.80 -4.96
CA GLU A 84 5.04 -16.37 -6.17
C GLU A 84 3.51 -16.40 -6.03
N ALA A 85 2.87 -15.29 -6.38
CA ALA A 85 1.51 -15.33 -6.89
C ALA A 85 1.61 -15.24 -8.42
N VAL A 86 1.73 -16.39 -9.10
CA VAL A 86 1.38 -16.48 -10.54
C VAL A 86 -0.15 -16.44 -10.72
N GLY A 87 -0.91 -16.38 -9.62
CA GLY A 87 -2.33 -16.05 -9.64
C GLY A 87 -2.52 -14.54 -9.87
N PRO A 88 -3.47 -14.13 -10.73
CA PRO A 88 -3.81 -12.73 -10.89
C PRO A 88 -4.15 -12.14 -9.52
N SER A 89 -3.56 -10.98 -9.21
CA SER A 89 -3.97 -10.23 -8.04
C SER A 89 -5.49 -9.98 -8.12
N ASN A 90 -6.24 -10.16 -7.03
CA ASN A 90 -7.60 -9.63 -6.92
C ASN A 90 -7.63 -8.09 -7.00
N PHE A 91 -6.47 -7.45 -7.19
CA PHE A 91 -6.35 -6.09 -7.68
C PHE A 91 -6.77 -6.03 -9.16
N SER A 92 -8.08 -5.99 -9.39
CA SER A 92 -8.63 -5.57 -10.68
C SER A 92 -8.28 -4.09 -10.87
N ILE A 93 -7.39 -3.80 -11.83
CA ILE A 93 -7.08 -2.42 -12.25
C ILE A 93 -8.31 -1.74 -12.89
N LEU A 94 -9.36 -2.50 -13.19
CA LEU A 94 -10.55 -2.09 -13.94
C LEU A 94 -11.83 -1.91 -13.10
N GLU A 95 -11.84 -2.18 -11.79
CA GLU A 95 -13.00 -1.80 -10.96
C GLU A 95 -12.95 -0.30 -10.65
N GLY A 96 -13.46 0.50 -11.60
CA GLY A 96 -13.59 1.94 -11.47
C GLY A 96 -13.97 2.71 -12.74
N THR A 97 -14.16 2.05 -13.88
CA THR A 97 -14.82 2.66 -15.04
C THR A 97 -16.19 2.01 -15.23
N ASP A 98 -17.10 2.28 -14.30
CA ASP A 98 -18.52 2.44 -14.60
C ASP A 98 -19.16 3.14 -13.39
N LEU A 99 -20.16 3.98 -13.69
CA LEU A 99 -20.80 5.00 -12.84
C LEU A 99 -20.18 6.40 -12.95
N THR A 100 -20.17 6.98 -14.16
CA THR A 100 -21.24 7.84 -14.72
C THR A 100 -20.83 8.32 -16.10
#